data_AF-B9DIR6-F1
#
_entry.id   AF-B9DIR6-F1
#
_cell.length_a   1.000
_cell.length_b   1.000
_cell.length_c   1.000
_cell.angle_alpha   90.00
_cell.angle_beta   90.00
_cell.angle_gamma   90.00
#
_symmetry.space_group_name_H-M   'P 1'
#
loop_
_entity.id
_entity.type
_entity.pdbx_description
1 polymer ?
#
loop_
_entity_poly.entity_id
_entity_poly.type
_entity_poly.pdbx_seq_one_letter_code
_entity_poly.pdbx_strand_id
1 'polypeptide(L)'
;MDASQPISQQRSVATKYVNTLPHFQIRETQGNNGWCAGFTMAALLNATKNTSQYRAQDIMRTIHPGLSGQRFQFTGLTPDEMIQYGRSQGKNPTYYNSMPSYDMVDQYTSDNKGIAILSERVESTNGLHGRHAMAVVGNAVLANNQKVIVFWNPWDSDVSLQPVDSNIIPVSDGSHFRWFASIPGY
;
A
#
# COMPACT_ATOMS: atom_id res chain seq x y z
N MET A 1 -25.83 -11.62 9.17
CA MET A 1 -25.23 -10.29 9.48
C MET A 1 -24.78 -9.72 8.15
N ASP A 2 -25.39 -8.61 7.76
CA ASP A 2 -25.34 -8.05 6.42
C ASP A 2 -24.11 -7.12 6.28
N ALA A 3 -23.28 -7.36 5.27
CA ALA A 3 -21.97 -6.73 5.07
C ALA A 3 -22.04 -5.52 4.12
N SER A 4 -23.16 -4.81 4.09
CA SER A 4 -23.49 -3.79 3.08
C SER A 4 -23.66 -2.37 3.65
N GLN A 5 -22.85 -1.98 4.64
CA GLN A 5 -22.87 -0.60 5.15
C GLN A 5 -21.69 0.23 4.63
N PRO A 6 -21.94 1.41 4.03
CA PRO A 6 -20.89 2.32 3.55
C PRO A 6 -20.04 2.86 4.71
N ILE A 7 -18.73 2.98 4.49
CA ILE A 7 -17.69 3.32 5.50
C ILE A 7 -17.77 4.79 5.98
N SER A 8 -18.79 5.57 5.61
CA SER A 8 -18.98 6.93 6.17
C SER A 8 -19.61 6.94 7.58
N GLN A 9 -19.80 5.76 8.21
CA GLN A 9 -20.30 5.61 9.58
C GLN A 9 -19.45 4.73 10.50
N GLN A 10 -18.15 4.54 10.23
CA GLN A 10 -17.25 4.01 11.26
C GLN A 10 -16.95 5.11 12.29
N ARG A 11 -17.86 5.23 13.26
CA ARG A 11 -17.63 5.77 14.61
C ARG A 11 -16.21 5.43 15.04
N SER A 12 -15.52 6.39 15.66
CA SER A 12 -14.19 6.23 16.27
C SER A 12 -14.07 4.83 16.90
N VAL A 13 -13.45 3.89 16.18
CA VAL A 13 -13.29 2.54 16.68
C VAL A 13 -12.31 2.69 17.83
N ALA A 14 -12.77 2.52 19.06
CA ALA A 14 -11.89 2.61 20.21
C ALA A 14 -10.72 1.64 19.99
N THR A 15 -9.49 2.15 20.06
CA THR A 15 -8.27 1.38 19.87
C THR A 15 -7.57 1.17 21.21
N LYS A 16 -7.07 -0.05 21.43
CA LYS A 16 -6.22 -0.40 22.58
C LYS A 16 -4.76 -0.10 22.31
N TYR A 17 -4.36 -0.22 21.05
CA TYR A 17 -2.99 -0.04 20.60
C TYR A 17 -3.01 0.45 19.15
N VAL A 18 -2.13 1.39 18.83
CA VAL A 18 -1.90 1.88 17.47
C VAL A 18 -0.41 2.12 17.32
N ASN A 19 0.16 1.58 16.24
CA ASN A 19 1.53 1.83 15.81
C ASN A 19 1.51 2.17 14.32
N THR A 20 1.93 3.37 13.95
CA THR A 20 1.93 3.84 12.56
C THR A 20 3.23 4.56 12.24
N LEU A 21 3.62 4.53 10.97
CA LEU A 21 4.77 5.28 10.49
C LEU A 21 4.58 6.77 10.84
N PRO A 22 5.51 7.38 11.60
CA PRO A 22 5.24 8.65 12.30
C PRO A 22 5.04 9.85 11.38
N HIS A 23 5.57 9.79 10.15
CA HIS A 23 5.47 10.88 9.17
C HIS A 23 4.65 10.48 7.93
N PHE A 24 3.89 9.38 8.00
CA PHE A 24 3.02 8.99 6.91
C PHE A 24 1.91 10.02 6.72
N GLN A 25 1.75 10.46 5.48
CA GLN A 25 0.72 11.40 5.08
C GLN A 25 0.33 11.14 3.63
N ILE A 26 -0.98 11.08 3.38
CA ILE A 26 -1.53 11.02 2.03
C ILE A 26 -1.40 12.42 1.42
N ARG A 27 -0.59 12.53 0.35
CA ARG A 27 -0.26 13.81 -0.32
C ARG A 27 -0.73 13.90 -1.76
N GLU A 28 -1.20 12.79 -2.31
CA GLU A 28 -1.70 12.63 -3.68
C GLU A 28 -2.49 11.33 -3.75
N THR A 29 -3.51 11.28 -4.60
CA THR A 29 -4.30 10.08 -4.90
C THR A 29 -4.18 9.72 -6.37
N GLN A 30 -4.29 8.42 -6.65
CA GLN A 30 -4.19 7.87 -7.99
C GLN A 30 -5.50 8.11 -8.75
N GLY A 31 -5.41 8.85 -9.86
CA GLY A 31 -6.46 8.97 -10.86
C GLY A 31 -6.35 7.89 -11.95
N ASN A 32 -6.69 8.25 -13.19
CA ASN A 32 -6.68 7.34 -14.33
C ASN A 32 -5.26 7.10 -14.90
N ASN A 33 -4.45 6.30 -14.20
CA ASN A 33 -3.10 5.88 -14.62
C ASN A 33 -2.72 4.53 -13.98
N GLY A 34 -1.63 3.91 -14.45
CA GLY A 34 -1.12 2.62 -13.98
C GLY A 34 -0.08 2.71 -12.85
N TRP A 35 -0.04 3.81 -12.10
CA TRP A 35 1.12 4.16 -11.26
C TRP A 35 0.98 3.77 -9.78
N CYS A 36 0.10 2.84 -9.41
CA CYS A 36 -0.16 2.44 -8.01
C CYS A 36 1.12 2.16 -7.20
N ALA A 37 2.11 1.51 -7.80
CA ALA A 37 3.41 1.25 -7.18
C ALA A 37 4.23 2.54 -6.97
N GLY A 38 4.16 3.50 -7.89
CA GLY A 38 4.77 4.83 -7.75
C GLY A 38 4.17 5.61 -6.57
N PHE A 39 2.83 5.65 -6.45
CA PHE A 39 2.14 6.26 -5.31
C PHE A 39 2.53 5.60 -3.99
N THR A 40 2.52 4.27 -3.96
CA THR A 40 2.91 3.47 -2.79
C THR A 40 4.34 3.79 -2.33
N MET A 41 5.31 3.75 -3.25
CA MET A 41 6.71 4.06 -2.91
C MET A 41 6.90 5.53 -2.50
N ALA A 42 6.22 6.47 -3.17
CA ALA A 42 6.31 7.89 -2.82
C ALA A 42 5.84 8.14 -1.39
N ALA A 43 4.68 7.59 -1.00
CA ALA A 43 4.15 7.74 0.35
C ALA A 43 5.07 7.10 1.40
N LEU A 44 5.55 5.88 1.16
CA LEU A 44 6.46 5.19 2.08
C LEU A 44 7.80 5.91 2.23
N LEU A 45 8.44 6.33 1.13
CA LEU A 45 9.72 7.05 1.17
C LEU A 45 9.58 8.43 1.83
N ASN A 46 8.50 9.16 1.54
CA ASN A 46 8.20 10.42 2.22
C ASN A 46 8.04 10.21 3.73
N ALA A 47 7.34 9.16 4.15
CA ALA A 47 7.16 8.84 5.56
C ALA A 47 8.51 8.48 6.23
N THR A 48 9.23 7.52 5.68
CA THR A 48 10.41 6.95 6.33
C THR A 48 11.64 7.85 6.24
N LYS A 49 11.63 8.86 5.35
CA LYS A 49 12.66 9.90 5.26
C LYS A 49 12.22 11.26 5.79
N ASN A 50 11.00 11.35 6.35
CA ASN A 50 10.40 12.60 6.83
C ASN A 50 10.53 13.76 5.81
N THR A 51 10.00 13.55 4.62
CA THR A 51 10.06 14.51 3.51
C THR A 51 8.75 14.53 2.73
N SER A 52 8.65 15.43 1.76
CA SER A 52 7.51 15.58 0.85
C SER A 52 7.92 15.62 -0.63
N GLN A 53 9.19 15.30 -0.92
CA GLN A 53 9.80 15.43 -2.23
C GLN A 53 9.39 14.33 -3.22
N TYR A 54 8.94 13.17 -2.74
CA TYR A 54 8.58 12.05 -3.62
C TYR A 54 7.15 12.20 -4.14
N ARG A 55 6.99 12.07 -5.45
CA ARG A 55 5.70 12.01 -6.17
C ARG A 55 5.69 10.81 -7.10
N ALA A 56 4.52 10.19 -7.27
CA ALA A 56 4.35 9.03 -8.14
C ALA A 56 4.87 9.30 -9.56
N GLN A 57 4.49 10.43 -10.16
CA GLN A 57 4.91 10.80 -11.52
C GLN A 57 6.44 10.87 -11.66
N ASP A 58 7.14 11.44 -10.69
CA ASP A 58 8.60 11.60 -10.73
C ASP A 58 9.31 10.26 -10.58
N ILE A 59 8.78 9.37 -9.72
CA ILE A 59 9.26 8.00 -9.59
C ILE A 59 9.07 7.25 -10.91
N MET A 60 7.87 7.28 -11.48
CA MET A 60 7.58 6.62 -12.75
C MET A 60 8.46 7.17 -13.88
N ARG A 61 8.68 8.49 -13.93
CA ARG A 61 9.57 9.13 -14.91
C ARG A 61 11.02 8.71 -14.75
N THR A 62 11.48 8.53 -13.52
CA THR A 62 12.85 8.07 -13.23
C THR A 62 13.07 6.64 -13.71
N ILE A 63 12.09 5.75 -13.47
CA ILE A 63 12.19 4.33 -13.85
C ILE A 63 11.97 4.13 -15.35
N HIS A 64 11.04 4.89 -15.96
CA HIS A 64 10.70 4.78 -17.39
C HIS A 64 10.95 6.08 -18.17
N PRO A 65 12.21 6.56 -18.27
CA PRO A 65 12.52 7.87 -18.85
C PRO A 65 12.13 7.97 -20.34
N GLY A 66 12.20 6.85 -21.08
CA GLY A 66 11.91 6.80 -22.51
C GLY A 66 10.43 6.62 -22.88
N LEU A 67 9.52 6.42 -21.91
CA LEU A 67 8.10 6.26 -22.22
C LEU A 67 7.40 7.62 -22.34
N SER A 68 6.42 7.71 -23.23
CA SER A 68 5.60 8.91 -23.45
C SER A 68 4.12 8.55 -23.70
N GLY A 69 3.25 9.55 -23.61
CA GLY A 69 1.81 9.41 -23.85
C GLY A 69 1.15 8.31 -23.03
N GLN A 70 0.24 7.55 -23.66
CA GLN A 70 -0.46 6.44 -23.01
C GLN A 70 0.47 5.34 -22.50
N ARG A 71 1.60 5.10 -23.17
CA ARG A 71 2.58 4.10 -22.70
C ARG A 71 3.14 4.52 -21.34
N PHE A 72 3.49 5.79 -21.16
CA PHE A 72 3.92 6.29 -19.85
C PHE A 72 2.79 6.26 -18.82
N GLN A 73 1.58 6.66 -19.22
CA GLN A 73 0.42 6.75 -18.33
C GLN A 73 -0.02 5.39 -17.75
N PHE A 74 0.06 4.30 -18.52
CA PHE A 74 -0.53 3.01 -18.13
C PHE A 74 0.50 1.89 -17.91
N THR A 75 1.79 2.15 -18.05
CA THR A 75 2.83 1.19 -17.65
C THR A 75 2.96 1.21 -16.12
N GLY A 76 2.74 0.05 -15.49
CA GLY A 76 2.99 -0.16 -14.07
C GLY A 76 4.43 -0.57 -13.79
N LEU A 77 4.72 -0.95 -12.54
CA LEU A 77 6.05 -1.40 -12.12
C LEU A 77 6.05 -2.88 -11.75
N THR A 78 7.14 -3.55 -12.06
CA THR A 78 7.48 -4.89 -11.56
C THR A 78 8.04 -4.81 -10.13
N PRO A 79 7.98 -5.91 -9.36
CA PRO A 79 8.61 -5.97 -8.03
C PRO A 79 10.11 -5.64 -8.07
N ASP A 80 10.82 -6.05 -9.12
CA ASP A 80 12.26 -5.78 -9.26
C ASP A 80 12.54 -4.29 -9.49
N GLU A 81 11.75 -3.61 -10.31
CA GLU A 81 11.87 -2.15 -10.49
C GLU A 81 11.59 -1.41 -9.18
N MET A 82 10.59 -1.85 -8.42
CA MET A 82 10.27 -1.29 -7.10
C MET A 82 11.46 -1.45 -6.12
N ILE A 83 12.05 -2.65 -6.06
CA ILE A 83 13.21 -2.95 -5.22
C ILE A 83 14.44 -2.13 -5.64
N GLN A 84 14.75 -2.09 -6.94
CA GLN A 84 15.88 -1.34 -7.49
C GLN A 84 15.73 0.16 -7.23
N TYR A 85 14.53 0.71 -7.39
CA TYR A 85 14.27 2.11 -7.08
C TYR A 85 14.46 2.38 -5.59
N GLY A 86 13.88 1.57 -4.69
CA GLY A 86 14.11 1.76 -3.25
C GLY A 86 15.58 1.68 -2.86
N ARG A 87 16.36 0.77 -3.47
CA ARG A 87 17.83 0.71 -3.30
C ARG A 87 18.53 1.97 -3.77
N SER A 88 18.14 2.53 -4.92
CA SER A 88 18.70 3.79 -5.42
C SER A 88 18.39 4.97 -4.49
N GLN A 89 17.35 4.86 -3.66
CA GLN A 89 17.00 5.83 -2.63
C GLN A 89 17.68 5.55 -1.28
N GLY A 90 18.67 4.66 -1.20
CA GLY A 90 19.39 4.36 0.04
C GLY A 90 18.59 3.51 1.02
N LYS A 91 17.56 2.80 0.55
CA LYS A 91 16.80 1.80 1.31
C LYS A 91 17.25 0.40 0.94
N ASN A 92 16.78 -0.61 1.66
CA ASN A 92 17.11 -2.02 1.33
C ASN A 92 15.84 -2.88 1.25
N PRO A 93 14.92 -2.57 0.32
CA PRO A 93 13.72 -3.36 0.15
C PRO A 93 14.04 -4.78 -0.34
N THR A 94 13.26 -5.75 0.13
CA THR A 94 13.37 -7.16 -0.28
C THR A 94 12.01 -7.72 -0.61
N TYR A 95 11.94 -8.63 -1.59
CA TYR A 95 10.70 -9.35 -1.88
C TYR A 95 10.36 -10.32 -0.74
N TYR A 96 9.12 -10.27 -0.27
CA TYR A 96 8.57 -11.19 0.73
C TYR A 96 7.32 -11.86 0.14
N ASN A 97 7.39 -13.18 -0.09
CA ASN A 97 6.38 -13.93 -0.85
C ASN A 97 5.13 -14.30 -0.02
N SER A 98 4.57 -13.34 0.73
CA SER A 98 3.32 -13.50 1.46
C SER A 98 2.79 -12.16 1.99
N MET A 99 1.64 -12.19 2.65
CA MET A 99 1.22 -11.15 3.58
C MET A 99 2.08 -11.26 4.86
N PRO A 100 2.67 -10.16 5.36
CA PRO A 100 3.47 -10.16 6.59
C PRO A 100 2.58 -10.44 7.80
N SER A 101 3.15 -11.07 8.83
CA SER A 101 2.46 -11.24 10.11
C SER A 101 2.26 -9.89 10.80
N TYR A 102 1.32 -9.83 11.75
CA TYR A 102 1.10 -8.64 12.58
C TYR A 102 2.40 -8.17 13.26
N ASP A 103 3.16 -9.11 13.84
CA ASP A 103 4.39 -8.79 14.59
C ASP A 103 5.51 -8.32 13.64
N MET A 104 5.55 -8.82 12.39
CA MET A 104 6.46 -8.31 11.37
C MET A 104 6.10 -6.87 11.00
N VAL A 105 4.81 -6.56 10.81
CA VAL A 105 4.38 -5.17 10.55
C VAL A 105 4.75 -4.28 11.73
N ASP A 106 4.47 -4.70 12.96
CA ASP A 106 4.77 -3.94 14.18
C ASP A 106 6.26 -3.62 14.32
N GLN A 107 7.14 -4.61 14.10
CA GLN A 107 8.58 -4.40 14.13
C GLN A 107 9.05 -3.46 13.04
N TYR A 108 8.59 -3.65 11.80
CA TYR A 108 9.01 -2.80 10.67
C TYR A 108 8.53 -1.35 10.84
N THR A 109 7.30 -1.16 11.30
CA THR A 109 6.77 0.17 11.60
C THR A 109 7.55 0.86 12.72
N SER A 110 7.87 0.14 13.79
CA SER A 110 8.69 0.65 14.91
C SER A 110 10.11 1.02 14.46
N ASP A 111 10.67 0.26 13.52
CA ASP A 111 11.97 0.52 12.89
C ASP A 111 11.91 1.64 11.83
N ASN A 112 10.75 2.26 11.61
CA ASN A 112 10.51 3.24 10.55
C ASN A 112 10.86 2.72 9.15
N LYS A 113 10.49 1.47 8.87
CA LYS A 113 10.66 0.78 7.58
C LYS A 113 9.30 0.53 6.93
N GLY A 114 9.11 1.09 5.74
CA GLY A 114 7.87 0.97 4.98
C GLY A 114 7.69 -0.40 4.35
N ILE A 115 6.44 -0.84 4.19
CA ILE A 115 6.10 -2.10 3.50
C ILE A 115 5.11 -1.80 2.37
N ALA A 116 5.47 -2.17 1.15
CA ALA A 116 4.53 -2.18 0.04
C ALA A 116 3.75 -3.49 0.01
N ILE A 117 2.45 -3.39 -0.27
CA ILE A 117 1.52 -4.49 -0.52
C ILE A 117 1.53 -4.77 -2.02
N LEU A 118 1.69 -6.04 -2.40
CA LEU A 118 1.46 -6.50 -3.77
C LEU A 118 0.22 -7.37 -3.78
N SER A 119 -0.77 -6.96 -4.56
CA SER A 119 -2.05 -7.66 -4.62
C SER A 119 -2.53 -7.89 -6.04
N GLU A 120 -3.40 -8.88 -6.18
CA GLU A 120 -4.07 -9.22 -7.43
C GLU A 120 -5.57 -9.25 -7.21
N ARG A 121 -6.33 -8.76 -8.18
CA ARG A 121 -7.78 -8.72 -8.13
C ARG A 121 -8.34 -10.14 -8.10
N VAL A 122 -9.26 -10.42 -7.19
CA VAL A 122 -9.96 -11.72 -7.11
C VAL A 122 -10.92 -11.84 -8.29
N GLU A 123 -11.67 -10.77 -8.60
CA GLU A 123 -12.54 -10.73 -9.76
C GLU A 123 -11.72 -10.66 -11.05
N SER A 124 -11.95 -11.59 -11.97
CA SER A 124 -11.32 -11.58 -13.29
C SER A 124 -12.11 -10.72 -14.28
N THR A 125 -11.42 -10.06 -15.20
CA THR A 125 -12.03 -9.49 -16.41
C THR A 125 -11.42 -10.18 -17.61
N ASN A 126 -12.23 -10.92 -18.38
CA ASN A 126 -11.75 -11.77 -19.49
C ASN A 126 -10.64 -12.75 -19.09
N GLY A 127 -10.72 -13.31 -17.87
CA GLY A 127 -9.70 -14.22 -17.33
C GLY A 127 -8.40 -13.55 -16.88
N LEU A 128 -8.30 -12.21 -16.96
CA LEU A 128 -7.16 -11.43 -16.47
C LEU A 128 -7.47 -10.86 -15.08
N HIS A 129 -6.49 -10.98 -14.19
CA HIS A 129 -6.53 -10.40 -12.84
C HIS A 129 -5.67 -9.14 -12.81
N GLY A 130 -6.30 -8.00 -12.53
CA GLY A 130 -5.59 -6.73 -12.38
C GLY A 130 -4.65 -6.77 -11.17
N ARG A 131 -3.44 -6.25 -11.29
CA ARG A 131 -2.52 -6.11 -10.16
C ARG A 131 -2.59 -4.71 -9.59
N HIS A 132 -2.44 -4.59 -8.28
CA HIS A 132 -2.47 -3.32 -7.58
C HIS A 132 -1.45 -3.30 -6.44
N ALA A 133 -0.90 -2.12 -6.18
CA ALA A 133 0.05 -1.90 -5.09
C ALA A 133 -0.53 -0.89 -4.10
N MET A 134 -0.34 -1.16 -2.81
CA MET A 134 -0.85 -0.35 -1.70
C MET A 134 0.25 -0.20 -0.63
N ALA A 135 0.11 0.73 0.30
CA ALA A 135 1.11 0.99 1.35
C ALA A 135 0.63 0.50 2.71
N VAL A 136 1.45 -0.26 3.44
CA VAL A 136 1.22 -0.46 4.88
C VAL A 136 1.60 0.81 5.62
N VAL A 137 0.68 1.30 6.45
CA VAL A 137 0.89 2.48 7.31
C VAL A 137 1.29 2.06 8.72
N GLY A 138 0.82 0.88 9.16
CA GLY A 138 1.15 0.31 10.47
C GLY A 138 0.16 -0.77 10.89
N ASN A 139 -0.10 -0.86 12.20
CA ASN A 139 -0.95 -1.88 12.79
C ASN A 139 -1.66 -1.36 14.05
N ALA A 140 -2.77 -2.01 14.42
CA ALA A 140 -3.56 -1.64 15.58
C ALA A 140 -4.18 -2.86 16.26
N VAL A 141 -4.53 -2.70 17.55
CA VAL A 141 -5.44 -3.59 18.27
C VAL A 141 -6.70 -2.81 18.58
N LEU A 142 -7.82 -3.28 18.05
CA LEU A 142 -9.13 -2.67 18.28
C LEU A 142 -9.67 -3.02 19.68
N ALA A 143 -10.67 -2.29 20.17
CA ALA A 143 -11.25 -2.52 21.50
C ALA A 143 -11.76 -3.96 21.72
N ASN A 144 -12.23 -4.61 20.66
CA ASN A 144 -12.67 -6.01 20.65
C ASN A 144 -11.50 -7.03 20.61
N ASN A 145 -10.25 -6.59 20.80
CA ASN A 145 -9.01 -7.38 20.69
C ASN A 145 -8.66 -7.86 19.26
N GLN A 146 -9.38 -7.41 18.24
CA GLN A 146 -9.02 -7.72 16.86
C GLN A 146 -7.72 -7.02 16.47
N LYS A 147 -6.74 -7.80 16.02
CA LYS A 147 -5.51 -7.30 15.40
C LYS A 147 -5.79 -6.93 13.95
N VAL A 148 -5.37 -5.74 13.54
CA VAL A 148 -5.53 -5.25 12.16
C VAL A 148 -4.24 -4.60 11.67
N ILE A 149 -4.02 -4.65 10.35
CA ILE A 149 -3.02 -3.87 9.64
C ILE A 149 -3.70 -2.61 9.11
N VAL A 150 -3.09 -1.45 9.35
CA VAL A 150 -3.51 -0.17 8.78
C VAL A 150 -2.80 -0.01 7.44
N PHE A 151 -3.54 0.23 6.37
CA PHE A 151 -2.99 0.39 5.04
C PHE A 151 -3.62 1.57 4.30
N TRP A 152 -2.94 2.06 3.27
CA TRP A 152 -3.44 3.08 2.36
C TRP A 152 -3.49 2.52 0.94
N ASN A 153 -4.67 2.59 0.34
CA ASN A 153 -4.89 2.33 -1.07
C ASN A 153 -4.73 3.66 -1.83
N PRO A 154 -3.86 3.75 -2.86
CA PRO A 154 -3.64 4.98 -3.62
C PRO A 154 -4.90 5.66 -4.18
N TRP A 155 -6.02 4.95 -4.34
CA TRP A 155 -7.28 5.55 -4.79
C TRP A 155 -7.98 6.40 -3.72
N ASP A 156 -7.65 6.21 -2.45
CA ASP A 156 -8.43 6.70 -1.32
C ASP A 156 -7.78 7.91 -0.65
N SER A 157 -8.59 8.81 -0.08
CA SER A 157 -8.14 9.96 0.72
C SER A 157 -7.76 9.62 2.15
N ASP A 158 -8.08 8.41 2.59
CA ASP A 158 -7.96 7.94 3.97
C ASP A 158 -7.35 6.53 4.03
N VAL A 159 -6.99 6.10 5.24
CA VAL A 159 -6.47 4.76 5.50
C VAL A 159 -7.61 3.76 5.77
N SER A 160 -7.33 2.49 5.47
CA SER A 160 -8.23 1.35 5.67
C SER A 160 -7.62 0.34 6.65
N LEU A 161 -8.47 -0.53 7.20
CA LEU A 161 -8.08 -1.57 8.15
C LEU A 161 -8.24 -2.95 7.53
N GLN A 162 -7.19 -3.77 7.58
CA GLN A 162 -7.19 -5.15 7.14
C GLN A 162 -7.08 -6.10 8.35
N PRO A 163 -8.07 -6.97 8.60
CA PRO A 163 -7.93 -8.06 9.57
C PRO A 163 -6.74 -8.97 9.24
N VAL A 164 -5.95 -9.33 10.25
CA VAL A 164 -4.71 -10.13 10.06
C VAL A 164 -4.97 -11.59 9.68
N ASP A 165 -6.20 -12.07 9.86
CA ASP A 165 -6.66 -13.42 9.56
C ASP A 165 -7.19 -13.57 8.12
N SER A 166 -7.18 -12.49 7.33
CA SER A 166 -7.56 -12.50 5.93
C SER A 166 -6.48 -11.85 5.07
N ASN A 167 -6.16 -12.48 3.94
CA ASN A 167 -5.33 -11.88 2.89
C ASN A 167 -6.17 -11.31 1.74
N ILE A 168 -7.49 -11.21 1.89
CA ILE A 168 -8.39 -10.57 0.93
C ILE A 168 -8.69 -9.16 1.42
N ILE A 169 -8.27 -8.18 0.62
CA ILE A 169 -8.44 -6.75 0.85
C ILE A 169 -9.67 -6.28 0.07
N PRO A 170 -10.78 -5.93 0.73
CA PRO A 170 -11.85 -5.18 0.08
C PRO A 170 -11.38 -3.74 -0.16
N VAL A 171 -11.62 -3.23 -1.37
CA VAL A 171 -11.24 -1.85 -1.76
C VAL A 171 -12.48 -1.01 -2.09
N SER A 172 -12.29 0.31 -2.20
CA SER A 172 -13.37 1.31 -2.23
C SER A 172 -14.31 1.23 -3.44
N ASP A 173 -13.89 0.63 -4.55
CA ASP A 173 -14.74 0.40 -5.73
C ASP A 173 -15.64 -0.85 -5.60
N GLY A 174 -15.56 -1.58 -4.48
CA GLY A 174 -16.31 -2.79 -4.21
C GLY A 174 -15.64 -4.09 -4.69
N SER A 175 -14.47 -4.00 -5.34
CA SER A 175 -13.69 -5.18 -5.71
C SER A 175 -12.83 -5.72 -4.57
N HIS A 176 -12.25 -6.90 -4.78
CA HIS A 176 -11.44 -7.59 -3.79
C HIS A 176 -10.07 -7.90 -4.36
N PHE A 177 -9.04 -7.73 -3.53
CA PHE A 177 -7.65 -7.98 -3.91
C PHE A 177 -6.99 -8.97 -2.95
N ARG A 178 -6.44 -10.05 -3.49
CA ARG A 178 -5.63 -11.00 -2.74
C ARG A 178 -4.23 -10.43 -2.53
N TRP A 179 -3.85 -10.16 -1.29
CA TRP A 179 -2.49 -9.81 -0.89
C TRP A 179 -1.60 -11.05 -1.01
N PHE A 180 -0.89 -11.16 -2.13
CA PHE A 180 -0.07 -12.34 -2.42
C PHE A 180 1.40 -12.18 -2.01
N ALA A 181 1.91 -10.94 -1.98
CA ALA A 181 3.30 -10.66 -1.62
C ALA A 181 3.48 -9.25 -1.05
N SER A 182 4.67 -8.96 -0.54
CA SER A 182 5.06 -7.67 -0.02
C SER A 182 6.49 -7.30 -0.41
N ILE A 183 6.78 -6.01 -0.33
CA ILE A 183 8.15 -5.50 -0.40
C ILE A 183 8.39 -4.65 0.86
N PRO A 184 8.82 -5.27 1.97
CA PRO A 184 9.29 -4.55 3.15
C PRO A 184 10.64 -3.86 2.91
N GLY A 185 10.90 -2.77 3.63
CA GLY A 185 12.22 -2.13 3.72
C GLY A 185 12.37 -0.76 3.06
N TYR A 186 11.27 -0.06 2.76
CA TYR A 186 11.28 1.33 2.29
C TYR A 186 11.55 2.35 3.40
#